data_AF-A0A9X2NKL7-F1
#
_entry.id   AF-A0A9X2NKL7-F1
#
_cell.length_a   1.000
_cell.length_b   1.000
_cell.length_c   1.000
_cell.angle_alpha   90.00
_cell.angle_beta   90.00
_cell.angle_gamma   90.00
#
_symmetry.space_group_name_H-M   'P 1'
#
loop_
_entity.id
_entity.type
_entity.pdbx_description
1 polymer ?
#
loop_
_entity_poly.entity_id
_entity_poly.type
_entity_poly.pdbx_seq_one_letter_code
_entity_poly.pdbx_strand_id
1 'polypeptide(L)'
;MTDAPHPPTPCSREDRLTAWHEAGHAVVYVLQGRSLRYVTLRPRGTGRAGFTAVRPRQVDLSSVAVVAHAGPLAQARHILDTTDAVELRREDLTAEDITLDAYLHGGHDDLGLIARARRAYGLPARRADPWAGIARDLINRHWPQIGHVATGLLEHRTLTGRQVRACLAGAGSAH
;
A
#
# COMPACT_ATOMS: atom_id res chain seq x y z
N MET A 1 -22.80 -29.21 24.74
CA MET A 1 -21.49 -28.97 24.14
C MET A 1 -21.52 -27.55 23.58
N THR A 2 -21.20 -26.58 24.43
CA THR A 2 -21.28 -25.15 24.12
C THR A 2 -20.02 -24.74 23.38
N ASP A 3 -20.18 -24.38 22.11
CA ASP A 3 -19.12 -23.81 21.28
C ASP A 3 -18.85 -22.40 21.80
N ALA A 4 -17.71 -22.23 22.48
CA ALA A 4 -17.29 -20.92 22.97
C ALA A 4 -16.84 -20.08 21.75
N PRO A 5 -17.21 -18.78 21.67
CA PRO A 5 -16.76 -17.94 20.58
C PRO A 5 -15.22 -17.90 20.54
N HIS A 6 -14.64 -18.30 19.42
CA HIS A 6 -13.20 -18.18 19.19
C HIS A 6 -12.79 -16.71 19.38
N PRO A 7 -11.72 -16.42 20.14
CA PRO A 7 -11.17 -15.07 20.20
C PRO A 7 -10.78 -14.63 18.78
N PRO A 8 -10.94 -13.33 18.43
CA PRO A 8 -10.49 -12.84 17.14
C PRO A 8 -9.01 -13.21 16.98
N THR A 9 -8.70 -13.93 15.90
CA THR A 9 -7.33 -14.37 15.60
C THR A 9 -6.42 -13.13 15.60
N PRO A 10 -5.29 -13.14 16.34
CA PRO A 10 -4.38 -12.01 16.32
C PRO A 10 -3.99 -11.70 14.89
N CYS A 11 -4.08 -10.41 14.51
CA CYS A 11 -3.76 -9.96 13.16
C CYS A 11 -2.31 -10.35 12.85
N SER A 12 -2.10 -11.19 11.82
CA SER A 12 -0.79 -11.75 11.51
C SER A 12 0.20 -10.65 11.08
N ARG A 13 1.50 -10.96 11.11
CA ARG A 13 2.52 -10.08 10.51
C ARG A 13 2.18 -9.78 9.04
N GLU A 14 1.69 -10.78 8.31
CA GLU A 14 1.26 -10.65 6.91
C GLU A 14 0.06 -9.72 6.73
N ASP A 15 -0.94 -9.78 7.62
CA ASP A 15 -2.05 -8.84 7.62
C ASP A 15 -1.53 -7.41 7.84
N ARG A 16 -0.58 -7.22 8.77
CA ARG A 16 0.04 -5.91 8.99
C ARG A 16 0.73 -5.38 7.74
N LEU A 17 1.58 -6.19 7.10
CA LEU A 17 2.24 -5.79 5.86
C LEU A 17 1.24 -5.46 4.76
N THR A 18 0.19 -6.28 4.62
CA THR A 18 -0.89 -6.05 3.66
C THR A 18 -1.65 -4.76 3.98
N ALA A 19 -1.92 -4.44 5.25
CA ALA A 19 -2.60 -3.21 5.63
C ALA A 19 -1.81 -1.96 5.20
N TRP A 20 -0.49 -1.96 5.42
CA TRP A 20 0.38 -0.86 4.98
C TRP A 20 0.48 -0.77 3.46
N HIS A 21 0.51 -1.91 2.77
CA HIS A 21 0.47 -1.97 1.32
C HIS A 21 -0.83 -1.35 0.77
N GLU A 22 -1.99 -1.80 1.24
CA GLU A 22 -3.30 -1.29 0.80
C GLU A 22 -3.51 0.19 1.19
N ALA A 23 -2.99 0.61 2.35
CA ALA A 23 -3.04 2.00 2.78
C ALA A 23 -2.23 2.92 1.86
N GLY A 24 -1.05 2.49 1.40
CA GLY A 24 -0.23 3.21 0.43
C GLY A 24 -1.00 3.49 -0.87
N HIS A 25 -1.62 2.45 -1.43
CA HIS A 25 -2.51 2.57 -2.60
C HIS A 25 -3.65 3.55 -2.34
N ALA A 26 -4.43 3.33 -1.28
CA ALA A 26 -5.64 4.10 -1.00
C ALA A 26 -5.35 5.59 -0.79
N VAL A 27 -4.29 5.93 -0.05
CA VAL A 27 -3.92 7.32 0.24
C VAL A 27 -3.47 8.03 -1.02
N VAL A 28 -2.51 7.47 -1.78
CA VAL A 28 -2.02 8.10 -3.02
C VAL A 28 -3.13 8.22 -4.05
N TYR A 29 -4.00 7.22 -4.15
CA TYR A 29 -5.17 7.24 -5.01
C TYR A 29 -6.10 8.42 -4.70
N VAL A 30 -6.41 8.64 -3.41
CA VAL A 30 -7.27 9.75 -2.98
C VAL A 30 -6.58 11.11 -3.17
N LEU A 31 -5.26 11.20 -2.92
CA LEU A 31 -4.48 12.43 -3.14
C LEU A 31 -4.44 12.86 -4.61
N GLN A 32 -4.58 11.92 -5.55
CA GLN A 32 -4.77 12.22 -6.98
C GLN A 32 -6.18 12.78 -7.30
N GLY A 33 -7.01 13.09 -6.30
CA GLY A 33 -8.37 13.59 -6.47
C GLY A 33 -9.36 12.53 -6.95
N ARG A 34 -9.02 11.24 -6.83
CA ARG A 34 -9.84 10.15 -7.36
C ARG A 34 -10.82 9.63 -6.31
N SER A 35 -12.00 9.20 -6.78
CA SER A 35 -13.04 8.66 -5.90
C SER A 35 -12.81 7.18 -5.60
N LEU A 36 -12.33 6.88 -4.39
CA LEU A 36 -12.24 5.53 -3.85
C LEU A 36 -13.62 5.05 -3.34
N ARG A 37 -14.05 3.83 -3.71
CA ARG A 37 -15.27 3.22 -3.14
C ARG A 37 -14.98 2.65 -1.75
N TYR A 38 -14.04 1.72 -1.67
CA TYR A 38 -13.51 1.15 -0.44
C TYR A 38 -12.11 0.57 -0.71
N VAL A 39 -11.36 0.33 0.36
CA VAL A 39 -10.12 -0.46 0.43
C VAL A 39 -10.31 -1.56 1.46
N THR A 40 -9.76 -2.76 1.24
CA THR A 40 -10.05 -3.95 2.05
C THR A 40 -8.82 -4.83 2.22
N LEU A 41 -8.69 -5.42 3.41
CA LEU A 41 -7.71 -6.42 3.78
C LEU A 41 -8.39 -7.80 3.70
N ARG A 42 -8.17 -8.53 2.61
CA ARG A 42 -8.70 -9.89 2.43
C ARG A 42 -7.67 -10.94 2.84
N PRO A 43 -8.07 -12.06 3.48
CA PRO A 43 -7.15 -13.16 3.77
C PRO A 43 -6.60 -13.78 2.48
N ARG A 44 -5.29 -14.05 2.43
CA ARG A 44 -4.66 -14.81 1.33
C ARG A 44 -5.02 -16.30 1.47
N GLY A 45 -6.18 -16.68 0.92
CA GLY A 45 -6.59 -18.09 0.77
C GLY A 45 -7.19 -18.43 -0.59
N THR A 46 -7.53 -17.42 -1.41
CA THR A 46 -8.14 -17.63 -2.74
C THR A 46 -7.66 -16.57 -3.74
N GLY A 47 -6.36 -16.57 -4.05
CA GLY A 47 -5.84 -16.06 -5.33
C GLY A 47 -6.31 -14.69 -5.84
N ARG A 48 -6.55 -13.69 -4.97
CA ARG A 48 -6.89 -12.33 -5.40
C ARG A 48 -6.22 -11.28 -4.52
N ALA A 49 -5.42 -10.42 -5.16
CA ALA A 49 -4.86 -9.20 -4.59
C ALA A 49 -5.98 -8.21 -4.20
N GLY A 50 -5.69 -7.28 -3.29
CA GLY A 50 -6.63 -6.28 -2.81
C GLY A 50 -7.29 -5.52 -3.97
N PHE A 51 -8.61 -5.36 -3.90
CA PHE A 51 -9.38 -4.77 -4.99
C PHE A 51 -9.76 -3.32 -4.63
N THR A 52 -9.13 -2.36 -5.30
CA THR A 52 -9.59 -0.97 -5.32
C THR A 52 -10.67 -0.81 -6.40
N ALA A 53 -11.94 -0.71 -6.03
CA ALA A 53 -13.04 -0.50 -6.97
C ALA A 53 -13.20 1.00 -7.33
N VAL A 54 -13.02 1.32 -8.61
CA VAL A 54 -13.00 2.68 -9.17
C VAL A 54 -14.16 2.87 -10.17
N ARG A 55 -14.87 4.01 -10.16
CA ARG A 55 -15.76 4.39 -11.27
C ARG A 55 -14.91 4.78 -12.50
N PRO A 56 -15.24 4.32 -13.73
CA PRO A 56 -14.37 4.51 -14.89
C PRO A 56 -14.40 5.97 -15.34
N ARG A 57 -13.42 6.74 -14.87
CA ARG A 57 -12.96 7.98 -15.50
C ARG A 57 -11.67 7.61 -16.23
N GLN A 58 -11.42 8.14 -17.41
CA GLN A 58 -10.18 7.90 -18.15
C GLN A 58 -9.01 8.40 -17.29
N VAL A 59 -8.29 7.49 -16.64
CA VAL A 59 -7.16 7.82 -15.78
C VAL A 59 -5.89 7.66 -16.58
N ASP A 60 -5.03 8.67 -16.54
CA ASP A 60 -3.71 8.60 -17.15
C ASP A 60 -2.89 7.46 -16.54
N LEU A 61 -2.21 6.69 -17.39
CA LEU A 61 -1.36 5.57 -16.99
C LEU A 61 -0.23 6.02 -16.06
N SER A 62 0.25 7.26 -16.16
CA SER A 62 1.25 7.79 -15.22
C SER A 62 0.70 7.83 -13.79
N SER A 63 -0.54 8.28 -13.62
CA SER A 63 -1.20 8.34 -12.32
C SER A 63 -1.46 6.95 -11.76
N VAL A 64 -1.81 5.99 -12.62
CA VAL A 64 -1.95 4.58 -12.24
C VAL A 64 -0.61 4.00 -11.78
N ALA A 65 0.50 4.29 -12.49
CA ALA A 65 1.82 3.80 -12.11
C ALA A 65 2.31 4.38 -10.78
N VAL A 66 2.04 5.66 -10.50
CA VAL A 66 2.35 6.26 -9.19
C VAL A 66 1.60 5.55 -8.06
N VAL A 67 0.32 5.21 -8.26
CA VAL A 67 -0.43 4.40 -7.29
C VAL A 67 0.18 3.01 -7.17
N ALA A 68 0.48 2.32 -8.27
CA ALA A 68 1.04 0.97 -8.26
C ALA A 68 2.38 0.88 -7.49
N HIS A 69 3.19 1.94 -7.51
CA HIS A 69 4.40 2.02 -6.67
C HIS A 69 4.09 2.28 -5.19
N ALA A 70 2.96 2.89 -4.87
CA ALA A 70 2.67 3.37 -3.53
C ALA A 70 2.51 2.25 -2.50
N GLY A 71 1.82 1.16 -2.85
CA GLY A 71 1.63 0.02 -1.95
C GLY A 71 2.95 -0.65 -1.53
N PRO A 72 3.76 -1.15 -2.48
CA PRO A 72 5.05 -1.77 -2.16
C PRO A 72 5.99 -0.85 -1.37
N LEU A 73 6.06 0.44 -1.73
CA LEU A 73 6.93 1.39 -1.03
C LEU A 73 6.45 1.68 0.40
N ALA A 74 5.13 1.75 0.63
CA ALA A 74 4.59 1.92 1.98
C ALA A 74 4.86 0.68 2.85
N GLN A 75 4.70 -0.51 2.29
CA GLN A 75 5.05 -1.76 2.97
C GLN A 75 6.55 -1.82 3.32
N ALA A 76 7.43 -1.56 2.34
CA ALA A 76 8.88 -1.60 2.55
C ALA A 76 9.32 -0.60 3.62
N ARG A 77 8.77 0.62 3.59
CA ARG A 77 9.03 1.61 4.63
C ARG A 77 8.57 1.15 6.00
N HIS A 78 7.38 0.54 6.11
CA HIS A 78 6.91 0.03 7.40
C HIS A 78 7.86 -1.03 7.97
N ILE A 79 8.37 -1.94 7.13
CA ILE A 79 9.37 -2.94 7.55
C ILE A 79 10.63 -2.24 8.05
N LEU A 80 11.17 -1.31 7.28
CA LEU A 80 12.38 -0.55 7.66
C LEU A 80 12.20 0.26 8.95
N ASP A 81 11.03 0.84 9.18
CA ASP A 81 10.72 1.62 10.39
C ASP A 81 10.50 0.73 11.63
N THR A 82 10.25 -0.58 11.46
CA THR A 82 9.87 -1.48 12.57
C THR A 82 10.84 -2.65 12.80
N THR A 83 11.76 -2.90 11.88
CA THR A 83 12.81 -3.92 12.02
C THR A 83 14.11 -3.28 12.49
N ASP A 84 14.75 -3.90 13.48
CA ASP A 84 16.00 -3.40 14.04
C ASP A 84 17.16 -3.53 13.01
N ALA A 85 18.04 -2.53 12.97
CA ALA A 85 19.18 -2.53 12.05
C ALA A 85 20.16 -3.70 12.28
N VAL A 86 20.24 -4.22 13.51
CA VAL A 86 21.03 -5.41 13.85
C VAL A 86 20.37 -6.67 13.27
N GLU A 87 19.04 -6.77 13.31
CA GLU A 87 18.30 -7.89 12.72
C GLU A 87 18.50 -7.93 11.21
N LEU A 88 18.34 -6.79 10.52
CA LEU A 88 18.58 -6.69 9.08
C LEU A 88 20.01 -7.10 8.69
N ARG A 89 21.02 -6.67 9.46
CA ARG A 89 22.42 -7.06 9.23
C ARG A 89 22.68 -8.54 9.47
N ARG A 90 22.01 -9.17 10.44
CA ARG A 90 22.15 -10.61 10.69
C ARG A 90 21.57 -11.44 9.56
N GLU A 91 20.54 -10.93 8.90
CA GLU A 91 19.93 -11.57 7.72
C GLU A 91 20.57 -11.14 6.39
N ASP A 92 21.61 -10.28 6.43
CA ASP A 92 22.28 -9.71 5.25
C ASP A 92 21.30 -9.00 4.28
N LEU A 93 20.26 -8.36 4.83
CA LEU A 93 19.23 -7.67 4.06
C LEU A 93 19.52 -6.18 3.94
N THR A 94 19.49 -5.67 2.72
CA THR A 94 19.56 -4.23 2.43
C THR A 94 18.17 -3.60 2.33
N ALA A 95 18.11 -2.26 2.34
CA ALA A 95 16.86 -1.53 2.11
C ALA A 95 16.32 -1.77 0.69
N GLU A 96 17.22 -1.95 -0.28
CA GLU A 96 16.90 -2.34 -1.64
C GLU A 96 16.27 -3.74 -1.68
N ASP A 97 16.78 -4.71 -0.92
CA ASP A 97 16.22 -6.08 -0.86
C ASP A 97 14.81 -6.07 -0.28
N ILE A 98 14.59 -5.34 0.82
CA ILE A 98 13.26 -5.18 1.43
C ILE A 98 12.28 -4.53 0.45
N THR A 99 12.75 -3.52 -0.28
CA THR A 99 11.93 -2.84 -1.29
C THR A 99 11.58 -3.80 -2.42
N LEU A 100 12.55 -4.54 -2.94
CA LEU A 100 12.34 -5.55 -3.98
C LEU A 100 11.37 -6.64 -3.52
N ASP A 101 11.54 -7.13 -2.29
CA ASP A 101 10.67 -8.12 -1.68
C ASP A 101 9.20 -7.64 -1.63
N ALA A 102 8.97 -6.39 -1.24
CA ALA A 102 7.64 -5.80 -1.22
C ALA A 102 6.98 -5.73 -2.62
N TYR A 103 7.76 -5.51 -3.68
CA TYR A 103 7.25 -5.56 -5.06
C TYR A 103 6.90 -6.98 -5.50
N LEU A 104 7.66 -7.98 -5.07
CA LEU A 104 7.44 -9.38 -5.44
C LEU A 104 6.26 -9.98 -4.66
N HIS A 105 6.08 -9.61 -3.39
CA HIS A 105 5.05 -10.16 -2.51
C HIS A 105 3.75 -9.36 -2.48
N GLY A 106 3.74 -8.10 -2.89
CA GLY A 106 2.56 -7.21 -2.88
C GLY A 106 1.46 -7.62 -3.86
N GLY A 107 1.84 -8.18 -5.01
CA GLY A 107 0.91 -8.74 -6.01
C GLY A 107 1.41 -8.55 -7.45
N HIS A 108 1.15 -9.52 -8.32
CA HIS A 108 1.51 -9.45 -9.74
C HIS A 108 0.86 -8.26 -10.48
N ASP A 109 -0.25 -7.73 -9.96
CA ASP A 109 -1.02 -6.66 -10.59
C ASP A 109 -0.25 -5.32 -10.60
N ASP A 110 0.44 -4.95 -9.51
CA ASP A 110 1.19 -3.69 -9.42
C ASP A 110 2.35 -3.67 -10.42
N LEU A 111 3.16 -4.73 -10.44
CA LEU A 111 4.24 -4.88 -11.42
C LEU A 111 3.72 -4.89 -12.86
N GLY A 112 2.55 -5.51 -13.09
CA GLY A 112 1.87 -5.48 -14.39
C GLY A 112 1.48 -4.08 -14.84
N LEU A 113 0.93 -3.26 -13.93
CA LEU A 113 0.57 -1.87 -14.19
C LEU A 113 1.81 -0.99 -14.45
N ILE A 114 2.86 -1.15 -13.64
CA ILE A 114 4.14 -0.46 -13.82
C ILE A 114 4.73 -0.82 -15.19
N ALA A 115 4.83 -2.12 -15.52
CA ALA A 115 5.35 -2.58 -16.80
C ALA A 115 4.53 -2.05 -17.99
N ARG A 116 3.21 -2.00 -17.86
CA ARG A 116 2.32 -1.43 -18.89
C ARG A 116 2.59 0.06 -19.08
N ALA A 117 2.71 0.83 -18.01
CA ALA A 117 3.01 2.26 -18.09
C ALA A 117 4.39 2.48 -18.72
N ARG A 118 5.43 1.74 -18.28
CA ARG A 118 6.78 1.84 -18.87
C ARG A 118 6.76 1.62 -20.38
N ARG A 119 6.05 0.60 -20.87
CA ARG A 119 5.88 0.35 -22.31
C ARG A 119 5.16 1.50 -23.02
N ALA A 120 4.05 1.99 -22.45
CA ALA A 120 3.27 3.07 -23.05
C ALA A 120 4.07 4.38 -23.18
N TYR A 121 4.99 4.63 -22.24
CA TYR A 121 5.86 5.81 -22.22
C TYR A 121 7.24 5.57 -22.85
N GLY A 122 7.50 4.39 -23.43
CA GLY A 122 8.78 4.08 -24.09
C GLY A 122 10.00 4.09 -23.16
N LEU A 123 9.82 3.77 -21.87
CA LEU A 123 10.91 3.83 -20.89
C LEU A 123 11.88 2.64 -21.05
N PRO A 124 13.20 2.88 -21.19
CA PRO A 124 14.20 1.81 -21.27
C PRO A 124 14.25 0.95 -20.01
N ALA A 125 14.60 -0.34 -20.14
CA ALA A 125 14.65 -1.27 -19.00
C ALA A 125 15.53 -0.79 -17.83
N ARG A 126 16.70 -0.19 -18.12
CA ARG A 126 17.66 0.29 -17.11
C ARG A 126 17.33 1.67 -16.53
N ARG A 127 16.30 2.35 -17.04
CA ARG A 127 15.92 3.67 -16.53
C ARG A 127 15.11 3.51 -15.25
N ALA A 128 15.52 4.20 -14.19
CA ALA A 128 14.77 4.30 -12.94
C ALA A 128 13.34 4.76 -13.22
N ASP A 129 12.38 4.22 -12.48
CA ASP A 129 10.98 4.57 -12.68
C ASP A 129 10.69 5.97 -12.09
N PRO A 130 10.33 6.97 -12.92
CA PRO A 130 10.04 8.31 -12.42
C PRO A 130 8.82 8.31 -11.48
N TRP A 131 7.87 7.37 -11.66
CA TRP A 131 6.68 7.28 -10.84
C TRP A 131 6.99 6.75 -9.44
N ALA A 132 8.03 5.93 -9.28
CA ALA A 132 8.52 5.49 -7.96
C ALA A 132 9.02 6.66 -7.11
N GLY A 133 9.70 7.65 -7.72
CA GLY A 133 10.13 8.86 -7.03
C GLY A 133 8.95 9.68 -6.51
N ILE A 134 7.95 9.92 -7.38
CA ILE A 134 6.73 10.66 -7.02
C ILE A 134 5.96 9.93 -5.91
N ALA A 135 5.80 8.61 -6.03
CA ALA A 135 5.12 7.80 -5.02
C ALA A 135 5.84 7.88 -3.67
N ARG A 136 7.17 7.78 -3.66
CA ARG A 136 7.99 7.91 -2.45
C ARG A 136 7.84 9.27 -1.78
N ASP A 137 7.82 10.36 -2.55
CA ASP A 137 7.59 11.70 -1.99
C ASP A 137 6.20 11.84 -1.35
N LEU A 138 5.17 11.25 -1.97
CA LEU A 138 3.82 11.24 -1.39
C LEU A 138 3.73 10.40 -0.13
N ILE A 139 4.34 9.20 -0.11
CA ILE A 139 4.42 8.36 1.08
C ILE A 139 5.13 9.10 2.21
N ASN A 140 6.23 9.77 1.89
CA ASN A 140 7.01 10.50 2.88
C ASN A 140 6.25 11.65 3.51
N ARG A 141 5.53 12.43 2.70
CA ARG A 141 4.73 13.56 3.18
C ARG A 141 3.48 13.14 3.97
N HIS A 142 2.92 11.97 3.68
CA HIS A 142 1.64 11.52 4.24
C HIS A 142 1.76 10.28 5.13
N TRP A 143 2.95 10.02 5.67
CA TRP A 143 3.22 8.81 6.46
C TRP A 143 2.28 8.62 7.66
N PRO A 144 1.99 9.65 8.48
CA PRO A 144 1.03 9.50 9.58
C PRO A 144 -0.38 9.11 9.10
N GLN A 145 -0.85 9.70 8.00
CA GLN A 145 -2.17 9.43 7.43
C GLN A 145 -2.24 8.01 6.84
N ILE A 146 -1.16 7.53 6.21
CA ILE A 146 -1.03 6.14 5.78
C ILE A 146 -1.12 5.21 6.98
N GLY A 147 -0.43 5.53 8.08
CA GLY A 147 -0.53 4.80 9.34
C GLY A 147 -1.96 4.74 9.90
N HIS A 148 -2.70 5.85 9.90
CA HIS A 148 -4.10 5.86 10.33
C HIS A 148 -4.99 4.97 9.47
N VAL A 149 -4.79 4.97 8.15
CA VAL A 149 -5.53 4.10 7.22
C VAL A 149 -5.16 2.63 7.43
N ALA A 150 -3.87 2.32 7.61
CA ALA A 150 -3.40 0.96 7.89
C ALA A 150 -3.97 0.42 9.21
N THR A 151 -3.95 1.23 10.28
CA THR A 151 -4.59 0.88 11.56
C THR A 151 -6.09 0.62 11.39
N GLY A 152 -6.81 1.52 10.71
CA GLY A 152 -8.24 1.33 10.45
C GLY A 152 -8.53 0.08 9.61
N LEU A 153 -7.63 -0.31 8.70
CA LEU A 153 -7.75 -1.57 7.95
C LEU A 153 -7.53 -2.79 8.85
N LEU A 154 -6.60 -2.74 9.80
CA LEU A 154 -6.39 -3.84 10.75
C LEU A 154 -7.58 -4.01 11.70
N GLU A 155 -8.19 -2.90 12.13
CA GLU A 155 -9.34 -2.88 13.02
C GLU A 155 -10.64 -3.30 12.33
N HIS A 156 -10.90 -2.75 11.14
CA HIS A 156 -12.20 -2.89 10.48
C HIS A 156 -12.20 -3.80 9.26
N ARG A 157 -11.04 -4.27 8.81
CA ARG A 157 -10.79 -5.03 7.57
C ARG A 157 -11.17 -4.29 6.28
N THR A 158 -12.10 -3.36 6.29
CA THR A 158 -12.53 -2.58 5.13
C THR A 158 -12.80 -1.13 5.54
N LEU A 159 -12.26 -0.18 4.78
CA LEU A 159 -12.54 1.24 4.92
C LEU A 159 -13.19 1.78 3.65
N THR A 160 -14.25 2.56 3.80
CA THR A 160 -14.85 3.31 2.70
C THR A 160 -13.95 4.47 2.26
N GLY A 161 -14.11 4.95 1.04
CA GLY A 161 -13.36 6.14 0.58
C GLY A 161 -13.64 7.40 1.43
N ARG A 162 -14.79 7.49 2.10
CA ARG A 162 -15.08 8.56 3.07
C ARG A 162 -14.22 8.43 4.33
N GLN A 163 -14.09 7.22 4.87
CA GLN A 163 -13.23 6.98 6.04
C GLN A 163 -11.77 7.25 5.72
N VAL A 164 -11.28 6.82 4.54
CA VAL A 164 -9.91 7.15 4.09
C VAL A 164 -9.69 8.66 4.02
N ARG A 165 -10.64 9.42 3.43
CA ARG A 165 -10.57 10.89 3.40
C ARG A 165 -10.59 11.53 4.79
N ALA A 166 -11.32 10.95 5.75
CA ALA A 166 -11.31 11.43 7.12
C ALA A 166 -9.94 11.24 7.79
N CYS A 167 -9.28 10.10 7.56
CA CYS A 167 -7.89 9.86 8.04
C CYS A 167 -6.90 10.87 7.46
N LEU A 168 -7.12 11.31 6.22
CA LEU A 168 -6.31 12.35 5.56
C LEU A 168 -6.54 13.75 6.16
N ALA A 169 -7.80 14.09 6.50
CA ALA A 169 -8.18 15.40 7.03
C ALA A 169 -7.87 15.56 8.53
N GLY A 170 -7.96 14.49 9.32
CA GLY A 170 -7.77 14.50 10.78
C GLY A 170 -6.36 14.88 11.26
N ALA A 171 -5.39 14.98 10.36
CA ALA A 171 -4.04 15.47 10.66
C ALA A 171 -3.89 17.01 10.58
N GLY A 172 -4.93 17.73 10.14
CA GLY A 172 -4.94 19.19 10.02
C GLY A 172 -5.62 19.93 11.17
N SER A 173 -6.02 19.23 12.23
CA SER A 173 -6.75 19.80 13.37
C SER A 173 -6.06 19.46 14.69
N ALA A 174 -4.82 19.91 14.83
CA ALA A 174 -4.23 20.19 16.13
C ALA A 174 -3.93 21.69 16.15
N HIS A 175 -4.85 22.45 16.74
CA HIS A 175 -4.63 23.81 17.21
C HIS A 175 -4.43 23.75 18.72
#